data_AF-A0A519SW47-F1
#
_entry.id   AF-A0A519SW47-F1
#
_cell.length_a   1.000
_cell.length_b   1.000
_cell.length_c   1.000
_cell.angle_alpha   90.00
_cell.angle_beta   90.00
_cell.angle_gamma   90.00
#
_symmetry.space_group_name_H-M   'P 1'
#
loop_
_entity.id
_entity.type
_entity.pdbx_description
1 polymer ?
#
loop_
_entity_poly.entity_id
_entity_poly.type
_entity_poly.pdbx_seq_one_letter_code
_entity_poly.pdbx_strand_id
1 'polypeptide(L)'
;MESNLPIYQWRKFLNNEYIQEELPASQSFLYPISAPVLGEELRKLSAFFYTGYSCIALPSLNNKLFIELLQWAGLSHLKLNFVTIGSALQYSHSENYKIEMNNLTKGFDSEKEAYKNLLDILENYIFSDSHKDLHSISFKYNYGSTKKVDNFFVVKDIYEAMCLGYDLNANNFQDRKTEILSLTNQYKVSRYSEKIKTDFSQALYYTLSSNFTQKSKLLQFIGSLFHIFQVPTNNNEAIELYETLDDLLISIDIKNFRHYITGRIKLNHD
;
A
#
# COMPACT_ATOMS: atom_id res chain seq x y z
N MET A 1 -25.75 16.45 -15.54
CA MET A 1 -26.04 15.31 -14.64
C MET A 1 -25.24 15.56 -13.38
N GLU A 2 -25.88 16.06 -12.33
CA GLU A 2 -25.24 16.12 -11.01
C GLU A 2 -25.05 14.67 -10.55
N SER A 3 -23.80 14.21 -10.52
CA SER A 3 -23.49 12.92 -9.93
C SER A 3 -23.82 13.00 -8.44
N ASN A 4 -24.85 12.30 -7.99
CA ASN A 4 -25.15 12.07 -6.57
C ASN A 4 -24.08 11.15 -5.98
N LEU A 5 -22.84 11.65 -5.87
CA LEU A 5 -21.77 10.93 -5.20
C LEU A 5 -22.08 10.83 -3.70
N PRO A 6 -21.81 9.68 -3.07
CA PRO A 6 -22.10 9.47 -1.66
C PRO A 6 -21.29 10.39 -0.74
N ILE A 7 -21.76 10.53 0.50
CA ILE A 7 -21.00 11.13 1.60
C ILE A 7 -20.11 10.04 2.20
N TYR A 8 -18.82 10.34 2.36
CA TYR A 8 -17.91 9.45 3.07
C TYR A 8 -18.25 9.40 4.55
N GLN A 9 -18.52 8.19 5.04
CA GLN A 9 -18.80 7.93 6.45
C GLN A 9 -17.48 7.64 7.18
N TRP A 10 -17.26 8.37 8.27
CA TRP A 10 -16.06 8.25 9.08
C TRP A 10 -15.91 6.85 9.69
N ARG A 11 -14.67 6.37 9.79
CA ARG A 11 -14.35 5.12 10.47
C ARG A 11 -13.41 5.36 11.64
N LYS A 12 -13.78 4.84 12.81
CA LYS A 12 -12.96 4.88 14.01
C LYS A 12 -12.11 3.62 14.10
N PHE A 13 -10.84 3.76 14.49
CA PHE A 13 -9.98 2.61 14.73
C PHE A 13 -9.99 2.27 16.23
N LEU A 14 -10.65 1.17 16.59
CA LEU A 14 -10.82 0.73 17.97
C LEU A 14 -10.63 -0.78 18.06
N ASN A 15 -9.95 -1.25 19.12
CA ASN A 15 -9.71 -2.68 19.36
C ASN A 15 -9.10 -3.43 18.15
N ASN A 16 -8.21 -2.76 17.41
CA ASN A 16 -7.60 -3.27 16.18
C ASN A 16 -8.60 -3.59 15.07
N GLU A 17 -9.67 -2.81 14.96
CA GLU A 17 -10.67 -2.90 13.89
C GLU A 17 -11.16 -1.50 13.49
N TYR A 18 -11.62 -1.38 12.25
CA TYR A 18 -12.31 -0.19 11.78
C TYR A 18 -13.81 -0.36 11.94
N ILE A 19 -14.43 0.55 12.69
CA ILE A 19 -15.87 0.57 12.93
C ILE A 19 -16.42 1.82 12.27
N GLN A 20 -17.45 1.67 11.44
CA GLN A 20 -18.17 2.82 10.89
C GLN A 20 -18.88 3.55 12.03
N GLU A 21 -18.63 4.83 12.16
CA GLU A 21 -19.23 5.65 13.21
C GLU A 21 -20.45 6.38 12.63
N GLU A 22 -21.65 6.02 13.11
CA GLU A 22 -22.87 6.78 12.78
C GLU A 22 -22.88 8.07 13.61
N LEU A 23 -22.42 9.16 12.99
CA LEU A 23 -22.36 10.46 13.64
C LEU A 23 -23.70 11.20 13.47
N PRO A 24 -24.35 11.65 14.56
CA PRO A 24 -25.41 12.63 14.46
C PRO A 24 -24.89 13.90 13.78
N ALA A 25 -25.73 14.58 12.98
CA ALA A 25 -25.33 15.79 12.27
C ALA A 25 -24.75 16.88 13.20
N SER A 26 -25.16 16.93 14.47
CA SER A 26 -24.64 17.85 15.50
C SER A 26 -23.23 17.53 16.00
N GLN A 27 -22.68 16.36 15.65
CA GLN A 27 -21.38 15.86 16.09
C GLN A 27 -20.38 15.70 14.93
N SER A 28 -20.74 16.16 13.75
CA SER A 28 -19.91 16.06 12.54
C SER A 28 -19.84 17.39 11.80
N PHE A 29 -18.68 17.68 11.22
CA PHE A 29 -18.49 18.77 10.28
C PHE A 29 -18.47 18.21 8.85
N LEU A 30 -19.24 18.83 7.97
CA LEU A 30 -19.28 18.46 6.56
C LEU A 30 -18.26 19.28 5.77
N TYR A 31 -17.40 18.59 5.04
CA TYR A 31 -16.45 19.19 4.11
C TYR A 31 -16.79 18.78 2.68
N PRO A 32 -16.90 19.73 1.73
CA PRO A 32 -16.96 19.39 0.33
C PRO A 32 -15.61 18.80 -0.09
N ILE A 33 -15.65 17.73 -0.88
CA ILE A 33 -14.45 17.14 -1.44
C ILE A 33 -13.91 18.03 -2.54
N SER A 34 -12.58 18.19 -2.55
CA SER A 34 -11.85 18.87 -3.61
C SER A 34 -10.70 18.02 -4.07
N ALA A 35 -10.48 17.94 -5.38
CA ALA A 35 -9.27 17.36 -5.94
C ALA A 35 -8.03 18.05 -5.33
N PRO A 36 -7.11 17.31 -4.70
CA PRO A 36 -5.95 17.93 -4.09
C PRO A 36 -5.05 18.61 -5.12
N VAL A 37 -4.63 19.83 -4.80
CA VAL A 37 -3.66 20.65 -5.56
C VAL A 37 -2.24 20.46 -5.02
N LEU A 38 -2.07 19.63 -3.99
CA LEU A 38 -0.78 19.30 -3.38
C LEU A 38 -0.17 18.11 -4.08
N GLY A 39 0.96 18.31 -4.79
CA GLY A 39 1.85 17.25 -5.29
C GLY A 39 1.21 16.26 -6.28
N GLU A 40 1.94 15.87 -7.33
CA GLU A 40 1.40 14.88 -8.28
C GLU A 40 1.13 13.53 -7.61
N GLU A 41 2.03 13.07 -6.74
CA GLU A 41 1.93 11.79 -6.06
C GLU A 41 0.77 11.73 -5.07
N LEU A 42 0.54 12.78 -4.28
CA LEU A 42 -0.62 12.86 -3.39
C LEU A 42 -1.94 12.89 -4.16
N ARG A 43 -1.98 13.57 -5.31
CA ARG A 43 -3.13 13.56 -6.21
C ARG A 43 -3.40 12.15 -6.75
N LYS A 44 -2.37 11.41 -7.20
CA LYS A 44 -2.49 10.01 -7.64
C LYS A 44 -3.01 9.12 -6.52
N LEU A 45 -2.43 9.22 -5.33
CA LEU A 45 -2.80 8.41 -4.17
C LEU A 45 -4.23 8.68 -3.66
N SER A 46 -4.79 9.87 -3.93
CA SER A 46 -6.13 10.25 -3.48
C SER A 46 -7.17 10.29 -4.60
N ALA A 47 -6.79 9.98 -5.84
CA ALA A 47 -7.64 10.06 -7.03
C ALA A 47 -8.96 9.33 -6.87
N PHE A 48 -8.88 8.05 -6.46
CA PHE A 48 -10.05 7.20 -6.27
C PHE A 48 -11.08 7.82 -5.29
N PHE A 49 -10.59 8.58 -4.30
CA PHE A 49 -11.42 9.11 -3.23
C PHE A 49 -12.18 10.35 -3.70
N TYR A 50 -11.48 11.33 -4.26
CA TYR A 50 -12.12 12.59 -4.64
C TYR A 50 -13.00 12.47 -5.90
N THR A 51 -12.86 11.39 -6.68
CA THR A 51 -13.80 11.07 -7.76
C THR A 51 -14.98 10.22 -7.29
N GLY A 52 -14.89 9.60 -6.11
CA GLY A 52 -15.88 8.64 -5.60
C GLY A 52 -16.87 9.21 -4.59
N TYR A 53 -16.58 10.37 -4.00
CA TYR A 53 -17.38 10.96 -2.92
C TYR A 53 -17.62 12.45 -3.15
N SER A 54 -18.73 12.98 -2.63
CA SER A 54 -19.07 14.41 -2.69
C SER A 54 -18.64 15.20 -1.44
N CYS A 55 -18.79 14.59 -0.28
CA CYS A 55 -18.54 15.21 1.02
C CYS A 55 -17.91 14.23 2.01
N ILE A 56 -17.26 14.79 3.04
CA ILE A 56 -16.71 14.07 4.18
C ILE A 56 -17.44 14.53 5.44
N ALA A 57 -17.91 13.59 6.26
CA ALA A 57 -18.37 13.87 7.62
C ALA A 57 -17.24 13.60 8.61
N LEU A 58 -16.65 14.65 9.20
CA LEU A 58 -15.55 14.55 10.15
C LEU A 58 -16.06 14.77 11.59
N PRO A 59 -15.79 13.87 12.56
CA PRO A 59 -16.23 14.07 13.95
C PRO A 59 -15.70 15.38 14.55
N SER A 60 -16.47 15.98 15.47
CA SER A 60 -16.14 17.28 16.07
C SER A 60 -14.76 17.34 16.72
N LEU A 61 -14.35 16.30 17.47
CA LEU A 61 -13.03 16.27 18.11
C LEU A 61 -11.90 16.20 17.07
N ASN A 62 -12.03 15.31 16.08
CA ASN A 62 -11.08 15.17 14.98
C ASN A 62 -10.97 16.49 14.20
N ASN A 63 -12.11 17.14 13.93
CA ASN A 63 -12.16 18.43 13.25
C ASN A 63 -11.46 19.53 14.06
N LYS A 64 -11.68 19.59 15.38
CA LYS A 64 -10.99 20.53 16.28
C LYS A 64 -9.47 20.36 16.17
N LEU A 65 -8.98 19.15 16.41
CA LEU A 65 -7.53 18.83 16.34
C LEU A 65 -6.96 19.07 14.94
N PHE A 66 -7.72 18.76 13.89
CA PHE A 66 -7.33 19.00 12.51
C PHE A 66 -7.12 20.48 12.22
N ILE A 67 -8.06 21.34 12.64
CA ILE A 67 -7.96 22.79 12.46
C ILE A 67 -6.76 23.33 13.25
N GLU A 68 -6.59 22.91 14.50
CA GLU A 68 -5.45 23.29 15.35
C GLU A 68 -4.12 22.87 14.71
N LEU A 69 -4.02 21.63 14.19
CA LEU A 69 -2.82 21.13 13.54
C LEU A 69 -2.44 21.94 12.30
N LEU A 70 -3.42 22.29 11.45
CA LEU A 70 -3.18 23.11 10.27
C LEU A 70 -2.75 24.54 10.64
N GLN A 71 -3.32 25.11 11.70
CA GLN A 71 -2.91 26.42 12.20
C GLN A 71 -1.48 26.39 12.73
N TRP A 72 -1.15 25.38 13.55
CA TRP A 72 0.19 25.16 14.08
C TRP A 72 1.25 25.02 12.97
N ALA A 73 0.90 24.38 11.85
CA ALA A 73 1.78 24.22 10.70
C ALA A 73 1.79 25.42 9.72
N GLY A 74 0.92 26.42 9.89
CA GLY A 74 0.75 27.51 8.92
C GLY A 74 0.10 27.08 7.59
N LEU A 75 -0.65 25.97 7.59
CA LEU A 75 -1.24 25.33 6.41
C LEU A 75 -2.77 25.44 6.34
N SER A 76 -3.38 26.31 7.15
CA SER A 76 -4.85 26.50 7.20
C SER A 76 -5.49 26.79 5.85
N HIS A 77 -4.78 27.44 4.93
CA HIS A 77 -5.24 27.74 3.57
C HIS A 77 -5.45 26.47 2.71
N LEU A 78 -4.86 25.33 3.10
CA LEU A 78 -4.95 24.04 2.41
C LEU A 78 -5.96 23.07 3.06
N LYS A 79 -6.84 23.56 3.94
CA LYS A 79 -7.77 22.74 4.73
C LYS A 79 -8.52 21.69 3.90
N LEU A 80 -9.12 22.08 2.77
CA LEU A 80 -9.86 21.14 1.91
C LEU A 80 -8.97 20.07 1.27
N ASN A 81 -7.71 20.40 0.97
CA ASN A 81 -6.75 19.42 0.44
C ASN A 81 -6.42 18.37 1.51
N PHE A 82 -6.09 18.81 2.72
CA PHE A 82 -5.69 17.90 3.78
C PHE A 82 -6.83 17.05 4.31
N VAL A 83 -8.07 17.56 4.35
CA VAL A 83 -9.20 16.73 4.77
C VAL A 83 -9.49 15.63 3.74
N THR A 84 -9.38 15.94 2.44
CA THR A 84 -9.50 14.95 1.36
C THR A 84 -8.36 13.92 1.42
N ILE A 85 -7.11 14.38 1.56
CA ILE A 85 -5.94 13.49 1.63
C ILE A 85 -6.01 12.58 2.87
N GLY A 86 -6.32 13.14 4.04
CA GLY A 86 -6.46 12.37 5.28
C GLY A 86 -7.58 11.34 5.20
N SER A 87 -8.72 11.70 4.59
CA SER A 87 -9.84 10.77 4.42
C SER A 87 -9.54 9.68 3.39
N ALA A 88 -8.83 10.01 2.30
CA ALA A 88 -8.34 9.03 1.34
C ALA A 88 -7.37 8.04 2.00
N LEU A 89 -6.45 8.53 2.83
CA LEU A 89 -5.55 7.71 3.63
C LEU A 89 -6.34 6.76 4.57
N GLN A 90 -7.31 7.28 5.34
CA GLN A 90 -8.15 6.46 6.22
C GLN A 90 -8.88 5.37 5.43
N TYR A 91 -9.54 5.75 4.33
CA TYR A 91 -10.25 4.82 3.47
C TYR A 91 -9.32 3.72 2.96
N SER A 92 -8.23 4.08 2.28
CA SER A 92 -7.30 3.09 1.70
C SER A 92 -6.76 2.17 2.79
N HIS A 93 -6.31 2.73 3.91
CA HIS A 93 -5.74 1.92 4.99
C HIS A 93 -6.80 0.96 5.55
N SER A 94 -8.01 1.44 5.84
CA SER A 94 -9.08 0.62 6.42
C SER A 94 -9.55 -0.52 5.51
N GLU A 95 -9.69 -0.28 4.20
CA GLU A 95 -10.03 -1.31 3.21
C GLU A 95 -8.93 -2.38 3.07
N ASN A 96 -7.68 -2.05 3.44
CA ASN A 96 -6.54 -2.94 3.32
C ASN A 96 -5.99 -3.43 4.66
N TYR A 97 -6.68 -3.14 5.76
CA TYR A 97 -6.27 -3.53 7.10
C TYR A 97 -6.78 -4.95 7.43
N LYS A 98 -5.88 -5.84 7.84
CA LYS A 98 -6.19 -7.25 8.16
C LYS A 98 -7.02 -7.98 7.08
N ILE A 99 -6.65 -7.81 5.82
CA ILE A 99 -7.28 -8.55 4.70
C ILE A 99 -7.24 -10.05 5.00
N GLU A 100 -8.40 -10.70 4.93
CA GLU A 100 -8.52 -12.14 5.17
C GLU A 100 -7.76 -12.93 4.09
N MET A 101 -6.91 -13.85 4.55
CA MET A 101 -6.02 -14.61 3.68
C MET A 101 -6.72 -15.84 3.10
N ASN A 102 -7.14 -15.75 1.84
CA ASN A 102 -7.63 -16.87 1.04
C ASN A 102 -6.56 -17.42 0.08
N ASN A 103 -6.88 -18.48 -0.66
CA ASN A 103 -5.95 -19.11 -1.60
C ASN A 103 -5.45 -18.15 -2.71
N LEU A 104 -6.28 -17.19 -3.14
CA LEU A 104 -5.88 -16.19 -4.13
C LEU A 104 -4.81 -15.26 -3.53
N THR A 105 -5.08 -14.67 -2.36
CA THR A 105 -4.12 -13.77 -1.68
C THR A 105 -2.79 -14.46 -1.35
N LYS A 106 -2.82 -15.74 -0.95
CA LYS A 106 -1.61 -16.54 -0.76
C LYS A 106 -0.87 -16.78 -2.08
N GLY A 107 -1.61 -17.01 -3.17
CA GLY A 107 -1.07 -17.09 -4.53
C GLY A 107 -0.32 -15.81 -4.90
N PHE A 108 -0.96 -14.66 -4.73
CA PHE A 108 -0.37 -13.33 -4.94
C PHE A 108 0.93 -13.14 -4.14
N ASP A 109 0.93 -13.43 -2.83
CA ASP A 109 2.10 -13.28 -1.96
C ASP A 109 3.28 -14.19 -2.36
N SER A 110 2.99 -15.33 -2.98
CA SER A 110 3.99 -16.34 -3.35
C SER A 110 4.43 -16.28 -4.81
N GLU A 111 3.75 -15.49 -5.65
CA GLU A 111 3.92 -15.46 -7.10
C GLU A 111 5.39 -15.21 -7.50
N LYS A 112 6.00 -14.16 -6.96
CA LYS A 112 7.39 -13.80 -7.28
C LYS A 112 8.38 -14.92 -6.95
N GLU A 113 8.21 -15.58 -5.81
CA GLU A 113 9.08 -16.68 -5.40
C GLU A 113 8.84 -17.91 -6.27
N ALA A 114 7.59 -18.18 -6.64
CA ALA A 114 7.24 -19.25 -7.57
C ALA A 114 7.89 -19.03 -8.96
N TYR A 115 7.82 -17.81 -9.49
CA TYR A 115 8.48 -17.44 -10.75
C TYR A 115 9.99 -17.52 -10.64
N LYS A 116 10.58 -17.07 -9.53
CA LYS A 116 12.02 -17.18 -9.30
C LYS A 116 12.48 -18.64 -9.33
N ASN A 117 11.78 -19.51 -8.61
CA ASN A 117 12.09 -20.94 -8.60
C ASN A 117 11.96 -21.57 -9.99
N LEU A 118 10.92 -21.21 -10.76
CA LEU A 118 10.75 -21.66 -12.14
C LEU A 118 11.91 -21.18 -13.02
N LEU A 119 12.26 -19.90 -12.97
CA LEU A 119 13.34 -19.31 -13.76
C LEU A 119 14.69 -19.92 -13.40
N ASP A 120 14.97 -20.21 -12.13
CA ASP A 120 16.19 -20.89 -11.71
C ASP A 120 16.28 -22.33 -12.28
N ILE A 121 15.14 -23.03 -12.40
CA ILE A 121 15.09 -24.34 -13.07
C ILE A 121 15.36 -24.19 -14.58
N LEU A 122 14.75 -23.18 -15.23
CA LEU A 122 14.95 -22.91 -16.65
C LEU A 122 16.38 -22.44 -16.98
N GLU A 123 17.02 -21.71 -16.06
CA GLU A 123 18.43 -21.31 -16.17
C GLU A 123 19.32 -22.55 -16.29
N ASN A 124 19.15 -23.49 -15.35
CA ASN A 124 19.89 -24.74 -15.36
C ASN A 124 19.64 -25.54 -16.65
N TYR A 125 18.41 -25.54 -17.17
CA TYR A 125 18.09 -26.19 -18.43
C TYR A 125 18.79 -25.54 -19.65
N ILE A 126 18.70 -24.20 -19.77
CA ILE A 126 19.23 -23.44 -20.92
C ILE A 126 20.75 -23.54 -20.99
N PHE A 127 21.43 -23.51 -19.85
CA PHE A 127 22.89 -23.49 -19.77
C PHE A 127 23.51 -24.87 -19.49
N SER A 128 22.74 -25.96 -19.42
CA SER A 128 23.30 -27.29 -19.25
C SER A 128 23.99 -27.79 -20.52
N ASP A 129 25.23 -28.26 -20.40
CA ASP A 129 25.94 -28.97 -21.48
C ASP A 129 25.28 -30.31 -21.82
N SER A 130 24.51 -30.87 -20.87
CA SER A 130 23.74 -32.09 -21.05
C SER A 130 22.43 -32.03 -20.29
N HIS A 131 21.30 -32.12 -21.01
CA HIS A 131 19.96 -32.17 -20.40
C HIS A 131 19.67 -33.50 -19.66
N LYS A 132 20.68 -34.34 -19.42
CA LYS A 132 20.55 -35.65 -18.75
C LYS A 132 20.22 -35.54 -17.27
N ASP A 133 20.52 -34.40 -16.65
CA ASP A 133 20.29 -34.17 -15.22
C ASP A 133 18.81 -33.81 -14.90
N LEU A 134 18.00 -33.54 -15.93
CA LEU A 134 16.57 -33.34 -15.82
C LEU A 134 15.83 -34.68 -15.91
N HIS A 135 15.79 -35.39 -14.79
CA HIS A 135 15.24 -36.74 -14.75
C HIS A 135 13.71 -36.83 -14.84
N SER A 136 12.97 -35.80 -14.38
CA SER A 136 11.50 -35.87 -14.36
C SER A 136 10.80 -34.57 -13.95
N ILE A 137 9.52 -34.46 -14.30
CA ILE A 137 8.58 -33.44 -13.78
C ILE A 137 7.49 -34.15 -12.97
N SER A 138 7.15 -33.60 -11.79
CA SER A 138 6.13 -34.17 -10.90
C SER A 138 4.96 -33.22 -10.70
N PHE A 139 3.74 -33.71 -10.94
CA PHE A 139 2.49 -33.00 -10.74
C PHE A 139 1.80 -33.51 -9.48
N LYS A 140 1.72 -32.62 -8.47
CA LYS A 140 1.03 -32.90 -7.22
C LYS A 140 -0.39 -32.35 -7.29
N TYR A 141 -1.38 -33.22 -7.08
CA TYR A 141 -2.79 -32.84 -7.01
C TYR A 141 -3.23 -32.68 -5.55
N ASN A 142 -4.22 -31.81 -5.31
CA ASN A 142 -4.79 -31.60 -3.98
C ASN A 142 -5.48 -32.87 -3.45
N TYR A 143 -6.05 -33.65 -4.36
CA TYR A 143 -6.66 -34.95 -4.07
C TYR A 143 -6.07 -35.98 -5.02
N GLY A 144 -5.43 -37.01 -4.48
CA GLY A 144 -4.83 -38.10 -5.25
C GLY A 144 -3.31 -38.20 -5.14
N SER A 145 -2.74 -39.17 -5.86
CA SER A 145 -1.30 -39.41 -5.88
C SER A 145 -0.57 -38.43 -6.82
N THR A 146 0.66 -38.10 -6.46
CA THR A 146 1.57 -37.34 -7.35
C THR A 146 1.80 -38.16 -8.62
N LYS A 147 1.66 -37.52 -9.79
CA LYS A 147 1.95 -38.12 -11.10
C LYS A 147 3.30 -37.63 -11.58
N LYS A 148 4.14 -38.54 -12.04
CA LYS A 148 5.51 -38.26 -12.49
C LYS A 148 5.62 -38.51 -13.99
N VAL A 149 6.30 -37.61 -14.69
CA VAL A 149 6.70 -37.76 -16.10
C VAL A 149 8.23 -37.82 -16.13
N ASP A 150 8.81 -38.94 -16.55
CA ASP A 150 10.25 -39.18 -16.59
C ASP A 150 10.78 -39.66 -17.95
N ASN A 151 9.94 -39.61 -18.99
CA ASN A 151 10.40 -39.79 -20.35
C ASN A 151 11.21 -38.55 -20.80
N PHE A 152 12.47 -38.77 -21.18
CA PHE A 152 13.39 -37.70 -21.58
C PHE A 152 12.83 -36.77 -22.66
N PHE A 153 12.21 -37.30 -23.73
CA PHE A 153 11.68 -36.48 -24.83
C PHE A 153 10.53 -35.60 -24.35
N VAL A 154 9.61 -36.16 -23.57
CA VAL A 154 8.47 -35.40 -23.04
C VAL A 154 8.93 -34.32 -22.05
N VAL A 155 9.88 -34.64 -21.17
CA VAL A 155 10.45 -33.67 -20.22
C VAL A 155 11.13 -32.53 -20.98
N LYS A 156 11.90 -32.85 -22.02
CA LYS A 156 12.54 -31.86 -22.89
C LYS A 156 11.50 -30.95 -23.55
N ASP A 157 10.47 -31.51 -24.18
CA ASP A 157 9.41 -30.74 -24.86
C ASP A 157 8.71 -29.76 -23.91
N ILE A 158 8.47 -30.18 -22.66
CA ILE A 158 7.84 -29.32 -21.63
C ILE A 158 8.75 -28.13 -21.30
N TYR A 159 10.05 -28.35 -21.12
CA TYR A 159 11.00 -27.26 -20.83
C TYR A 159 11.17 -26.32 -22.03
N GLU A 160 11.30 -26.85 -23.25
CA GLU A 160 11.38 -26.03 -24.47
C GLU A 160 10.13 -25.16 -24.63
N ALA A 161 8.94 -25.73 -24.39
CA ALA A 161 7.69 -24.99 -24.44
C ALA A 161 7.62 -23.87 -23.39
N MET A 162 8.12 -24.09 -22.18
CA MET A 162 8.20 -23.05 -21.14
C MET A 162 9.18 -21.94 -21.54
N CYS A 163 10.38 -22.29 -22.03
CA CYS A 163 11.34 -21.31 -22.52
C CYS A 163 10.75 -20.46 -23.66
N LEU A 164 10.08 -21.09 -24.62
CA LEU A 164 9.39 -20.40 -25.71
C LEU A 164 8.28 -19.48 -25.19
N GLY A 165 7.47 -19.97 -24.24
CA GLY A 165 6.36 -19.20 -23.67
C GLY A 165 6.79 -17.93 -22.94
N TYR A 166 8.00 -17.91 -22.36
CA TYR A 166 8.56 -16.74 -21.68
C TYR A 166 9.58 -15.94 -22.53
N ASP A 167 9.83 -16.37 -23.76
CA ASP A 167 10.87 -15.84 -24.65
C ASP A 167 12.27 -15.88 -24.01
N LEU A 168 12.65 -17.04 -23.47
CA LEU A 168 13.92 -17.28 -22.79
C LEU A 168 14.88 -18.08 -23.68
N ASN A 169 16.09 -17.56 -23.86
CA ASN A 169 17.21 -18.24 -24.48
C ASN A 169 18.53 -17.83 -23.83
N ALA A 170 19.62 -18.51 -24.16
CA ALA A 170 20.94 -18.27 -23.56
C ALA A 170 21.43 -16.82 -23.68
N ASN A 171 21.02 -16.10 -24.73
CA ASN A 171 21.48 -14.74 -25.00
C ASN A 171 20.68 -13.67 -24.23
N ASN A 172 19.41 -13.91 -23.92
CA ASN A 172 18.53 -12.92 -23.29
C ASN A 172 18.09 -13.27 -21.86
N PHE A 173 18.54 -14.42 -21.32
CA PHE A 173 18.00 -14.99 -20.09
C PHE A 173 18.04 -14.01 -18.90
N GLN A 174 19.17 -13.35 -18.65
CA GLN A 174 19.32 -12.48 -17.47
C GLN A 174 18.43 -11.23 -17.55
N ASP A 175 18.32 -10.62 -18.73
CA ASP A 175 17.47 -9.46 -18.96
C ASP A 175 16.00 -9.82 -18.81
N ARG A 176 15.58 -10.93 -19.45
CA ARG A 176 14.20 -11.44 -19.38
C ARG A 176 13.82 -11.92 -17.98
N LYS A 177 14.73 -12.58 -17.26
CA LYS A 177 14.53 -12.95 -15.85
C LYS A 177 14.26 -11.72 -14.99
N THR A 178 15.03 -10.65 -15.18
CA THR A 178 14.84 -9.39 -14.47
C THR A 178 13.49 -8.76 -14.80
N GLU A 179 13.13 -8.71 -16.09
CA GLU A 179 11.86 -8.16 -16.56
C GLU A 179 10.66 -8.94 -16.00
N ILE A 180 10.63 -10.27 -16.15
CA ILE A 180 9.52 -11.11 -15.65
C ILE A 180 9.36 -10.91 -14.14
N LEU A 181 10.45 -10.96 -13.36
CA LEU A 181 10.39 -10.75 -11.92
C LEU A 181 9.97 -9.33 -11.53
N SER A 182 10.20 -8.32 -12.38
CA SER A 182 9.74 -6.96 -12.16
C SER A 182 8.22 -6.79 -12.35
N LEU A 183 7.63 -7.62 -13.22
CA LEU A 183 6.19 -7.62 -13.51
C LEU A 183 5.36 -8.39 -12.48
N THR A 184 5.98 -9.25 -11.66
CA THR A 184 5.30 -9.94 -10.56
C THR A 184 4.87 -8.99 -9.44
N ASN A 185 3.98 -9.46 -8.57
CA ASN A 185 3.60 -8.72 -7.38
C ASN A 185 4.80 -8.39 -6.49
N GLN A 186 5.07 -7.09 -6.30
CA GLN A 186 6.22 -6.61 -5.52
C GLN A 186 5.93 -6.48 -4.03
N TYR A 187 4.67 -6.61 -3.63
CA TYR A 187 4.22 -6.41 -2.26
C TYR A 187 3.32 -7.56 -1.82
N LYS A 188 3.44 -7.91 -0.54
CA LYS A 188 2.55 -8.88 0.08
C LYS A 188 1.24 -8.21 0.45
N VAL A 189 0.11 -8.82 0.11
CA VAL A 189 -1.26 -8.40 0.47
C VAL A 189 -1.37 -8.20 1.98
N SER A 190 -0.72 -9.07 2.76
CA SER A 190 -0.63 -8.97 4.24
C SER A 190 -0.01 -7.66 4.74
N ARG A 191 0.69 -6.92 3.88
CA ARG A 191 1.41 -5.69 4.19
C ARG A 191 0.87 -4.47 3.43
N TYR A 192 -0.27 -4.57 2.75
CA TYR A 192 -0.81 -3.46 1.95
C TYR A 192 -1.18 -2.25 2.81
N SER A 193 -1.76 -2.45 4.00
CA SER A 193 -2.00 -1.36 4.95
C SER A 193 -0.72 -0.59 5.32
N GLU A 194 0.38 -1.30 5.58
CA GLU A 194 1.69 -0.68 5.85
C GLU A 194 2.28 0.04 4.64
N LYS A 195 2.08 -0.51 3.44
CA LYS A 195 2.47 0.14 2.18
C LYS A 195 1.74 1.46 1.98
N ILE A 196 0.44 1.50 2.25
CA ILE A 196 -0.37 2.73 2.18
C ILE A 196 0.18 3.79 3.14
N LYS A 197 0.49 3.41 4.39
CA LYS A 197 1.13 4.34 5.34
C LYS A 197 2.45 4.88 4.82
N THR A 198 3.28 4.01 4.23
CA THR A 198 4.57 4.37 3.64
C THR A 198 4.39 5.39 2.51
N ASP A 199 3.49 5.11 1.57
CA ASP A 199 3.28 5.95 0.37
C ASP A 199 2.77 7.34 0.71
N PHE A 200 1.74 7.41 1.56
CA PHE A 200 1.21 8.70 2.01
C PHE A 200 2.24 9.46 2.85
N SER A 201 2.99 8.80 3.72
CA SER A 201 4.03 9.46 4.53
C SER A 201 5.12 10.08 3.65
N GLN A 202 5.57 9.35 2.63
CA GLN A 202 6.59 9.82 1.70
C GLN A 202 6.07 10.98 0.84
N ALA A 203 4.88 10.81 0.26
CA ALA A 203 4.27 11.82 -0.59
C ALA A 203 4.03 13.13 0.20
N LEU A 204 3.54 13.04 1.44
CA LEU A 204 3.40 14.19 2.34
C LEU A 204 4.76 14.81 2.69
N TYR A 205 5.74 14.00 3.07
CA TYR A 205 7.05 14.49 3.47
C TYR A 205 7.75 15.27 2.35
N TYR A 206 7.80 14.71 1.14
CA TYR A 206 8.45 15.39 0.02
C TYR A 206 7.69 16.66 -0.39
N THR A 207 6.36 16.59 -0.43
CA THR A 207 5.52 17.75 -0.80
C THR A 207 5.66 18.91 0.19
N LEU A 208 5.79 18.62 1.48
CA LEU A 208 5.78 19.64 2.55
C LEU A 208 7.18 19.98 3.08
N SER A 209 8.23 19.32 2.59
CA SER A 209 9.60 19.49 3.11
C SER A 209 10.08 20.95 3.13
N SER A 210 9.64 21.78 2.18
CA SER A 210 9.97 23.20 2.10
C SER A 210 9.17 24.08 3.07
N ASN A 211 8.01 23.61 3.57
CA ASN A 211 7.16 24.35 4.51
C ASN A 211 7.66 24.28 5.96
N PHE A 212 8.57 23.36 6.27
CA PHE A 212 9.04 23.13 7.64
C PHE A 212 10.55 23.32 7.76
N THR A 213 10.99 24.20 8.67
CA THR A 213 12.41 24.40 8.96
C THR A 213 13.04 23.19 9.64
N GLN A 214 12.26 22.45 10.44
CA GLN A 214 12.73 21.29 11.20
C GLN A 214 12.04 20.01 10.72
N LYS A 215 12.84 19.01 10.32
CA LYS A 215 12.33 17.70 9.90
C LYS A 215 11.49 17.02 10.98
N SER A 216 11.83 17.18 12.25
CA SER A 216 11.05 16.64 13.37
C SER A 216 9.63 17.20 13.40
N LYS A 217 9.45 18.52 13.18
CA LYS A 217 8.12 19.15 13.13
C LYS A 217 7.28 18.64 11.96
N LEU A 218 7.89 18.44 10.80
CA LEU A 218 7.21 17.82 9.66
C LEU A 218 6.77 16.38 9.97
N LEU A 219 7.63 15.61 10.65
CA LEU A 219 7.28 14.25 11.07
C LEU A 219 6.15 14.23 12.10
N GLN A 220 6.16 15.15 13.06
CA GLN A 220 5.05 15.33 14.01
C GLN A 220 3.77 15.71 13.28
N PHE A 221 3.84 16.63 12.31
CA PHE A 221 2.68 16.99 11.49
C PHE A 221 2.05 15.77 10.81
N ILE A 222 2.88 14.98 10.10
CA ILE A 222 2.40 13.79 9.37
C ILE A 222 1.82 12.76 10.35
N GLY A 223 2.49 12.50 11.47
CA GLY A 223 2.00 11.55 12.47
C GLY A 223 0.70 11.96 13.13
N SER A 224 0.59 13.23 13.55
CA SER A 224 -0.64 13.76 14.12
C SER A 224 -1.77 13.75 13.10
N LEU A 225 -1.49 14.02 11.82
CA LEU A 225 -2.48 13.88 10.75
C LEU A 225 -2.97 12.42 10.66
N PHE A 226 -2.08 11.42 10.69
CA PHE A 226 -2.49 10.02 10.65
C PHE A 226 -3.39 9.66 11.84
N HIS A 227 -3.04 10.07 13.06
CA HIS A 227 -3.86 9.82 14.26
C HIS A 227 -5.22 10.49 14.20
N ILE A 228 -5.26 11.78 13.80
CA ILE A 228 -6.52 12.52 13.60
C ILE A 228 -7.41 11.80 12.60
N PHE A 229 -6.85 11.20 11.56
CA PHE A 229 -7.57 10.40 10.58
C PHE A 229 -7.67 8.91 10.93
N GLN A 230 -7.47 8.55 12.20
CA GLN A 230 -7.65 7.20 12.73
C GLN A 230 -6.83 6.15 11.95
N VAL A 231 -5.63 6.51 11.51
CA VAL A 231 -4.65 5.61 10.89
C VAL A 231 -3.52 5.34 11.88
N PRO A 232 -3.35 4.08 12.33
CA PRO A 232 -2.41 3.74 13.39
C PRO A 232 -0.99 3.80 12.84
N THR A 233 -0.13 4.52 13.54
CA THR A 233 1.25 4.74 13.09
C THR A 233 2.18 3.65 13.61
N ASN A 234 1.83 3.03 14.74
CA ASN A 234 2.48 1.86 15.31
C ASN A 234 1.60 0.62 15.07
N ASN A 235 2.21 -0.57 15.07
CA ASN A 235 1.46 -1.80 14.89
C ASN A 235 0.62 -2.11 16.14
N ASN A 236 -0.69 -2.29 15.95
CA ASN A 236 -1.64 -2.82 16.93
C ASN A 236 -1.88 -1.98 18.21
N GLU A 237 -1.71 -0.67 18.13
CA GLU A 237 -2.10 0.24 19.23
C GLU A 237 -3.42 0.93 18.89
N ALA A 238 -4.33 0.99 19.87
CA ALA A 238 -5.52 1.82 19.77
C ALA A 238 -5.09 3.28 19.59
N ILE A 239 -5.78 4.01 18.71
CA ILE A 239 -5.52 5.43 18.53
C ILE A 239 -6.40 6.18 19.52
N GLU A 240 -5.83 6.51 20.66
CA GLU A 240 -6.47 7.45 21.59
C GLU A 240 -6.21 8.87 21.08
N LEU A 241 -7.28 9.54 20.65
CA LEU A 241 -7.19 10.96 20.35
C LEU A 241 -7.17 11.74 21.66
N TYR A 242 -6.13 12.54 21.82
CA TYR A 242 -5.99 13.46 22.94
C TYR A 242 -6.97 14.64 22.79
N GLU A 243 -7.34 15.26 23.92
CA GLU A 243 -8.24 16.43 23.90
C GLU A 243 -7.56 17.69 23.34
N THR A 244 -6.22 17.74 23.38
CA THR A 244 -5.39 18.86 22.95
C THR A 244 -4.40 18.47 21.86
N LEU A 245 -4.06 19.42 20.99
CA LEU A 245 -3.04 19.22 19.96
C LEU A 245 -1.65 18.97 20.57
N ASP A 246 -1.28 19.65 21.66
CA ASP A 246 0.05 19.56 22.24
C ASP A 246 0.36 18.13 22.71
N ASP A 247 -0.60 17.50 23.40
CA ASP A 247 -0.47 16.10 23.83
C ASP A 247 -0.34 15.15 22.62
N LEU A 248 -1.12 15.40 21.56
CA LEU A 248 -1.05 14.64 20.32
C LEU A 248 0.30 14.81 19.60
N LEU A 249 0.89 16.00 19.59
CA LEU A 249 2.20 16.25 18.96
C LEU A 249 3.33 15.54 19.72
N ILE A 250 3.21 15.44 21.05
CA ILE A 250 4.18 14.77 21.93
C ILE A 250 4.09 13.25 21.78
N SER A 251 2.89 12.70 21.56
CA SER A 251 2.68 11.26 21.45
C SER A 251 3.25 10.63 20.17
N ILE A 252 3.56 11.43 19.14
CA ILE A 252 4.08 10.92 17.87
C ILE A 252 5.50 10.36 18.02
N ASP A 253 5.66 9.06 17.80
CA ASP A 253 6.97 8.43 17.67
C ASP A 253 7.65 8.81 16.34
N ILE A 254 8.43 9.89 16.40
CA ILE A 254 9.23 10.39 15.28
C ILE A 254 10.22 9.33 14.77
N LYS A 255 10.75 8.45 15.63
CA LYS A 255 11.71 7.43 15.20
C LYS A 255 11.04 6.43 14.30
N ASN A 256 9.85 5.96 14.66
CA ASN A 256 9.07 5.06 13.83
C ASN A 256 8.75 5.70 12.47
N PHE A 257 8.30 6.96 12.45
CA PHE A 257 7.98 7.66 11.19
C PHE A 257 9.16 7.84 10.23
N ARG A 258 10.39 7.94 10.75
CA ARG A 258 11.57 7.97 9.88
C ARG A 258 11.70 6.71 9.04
N HIS A 259 11.25 5.54 9.52
CA HIS A 259 11.29 4.31 8.75
C HIS A 259 10.39 4.37 7.50
N TYR A 260 9.21 4.98 7.61
CA TYR A 260 8.32 5.17 6.46
C TYR A 260 8.91 6.06 5.37
N ILE A 261 9.82 6.98 5.71
CA ILE A 261 10.34 7.98 4.76
C ILE A 261 11.70 7.59 4.18
N THR A 262 12.51 6.89 4.96
CA THR A 262 13.86 6.47 4.56
C THR A 262 13.88 5.26 3.64
N GLY A 263 12.79 4.49 3.56
CA GLY A 263 12.62 3.44 2.57
C GLY A 263 12.55 4.05 1.17
N ARG A 264 13.66 4.02 0.41
CA ARG A 264 13.70 4.54 -0.96
C ARG A 264 12.49 4.08 -1.75
N ILE A 265 11.76 5.05 -2.27
CA ILE A 265 10.89 4.87 -3.42
C ILE A 265 11.72 4.19 -4.52
N LYS A 266 11.57 2.88 -4.73
CA LYS A 266 11.78 2.28 -6.04
C LYS A 266 10.49 2.53 -6.82
N LEU A 267 10.27 3.79 -7.21
CA LEU A 267 9.41 4.06 -8.36
C LEU A 267 10.23 3.53 -9.52
N ASN A 268 9.89 2.33 -9.97
CA ASN A 268 10.28 1.90 -11.30
C ASN A 268 9.49 2.80 -12.27
N HIS A 269 10.04 3.97 -12.53
CA HIS A 269 9.78 4.73 -13.74
C HIS A 269 11.13 4.85 -14.43
N ASP A 270 11.42 3.83 -15.23
CA ASP A 270 11.80 3.92 -16.64
C ASP A 270 11.36 2.62 -17.32
#